data_AF-A0A0R3SIQ8-F1
#
_entry.id   AF-A0A0R3SIQ8-F1
#
_cell.length_a   1.000
_cell.length_b   1.000
_cell.length_c   1.000
_cell.angle_alpha   90.00
_cell.angle_beta   90.00
_cell.angle_gamma   90.00
#
_symmetry.space_group_name_H-M   'P 1'
#
loop_
_entity.id
_entity.type
_entity.pdbx_description
1 polymer ?
#
loop_
_entity_poly.entity_id
_entity_poly.type
_entity_poly.pdbx_seq_one_letter_code
_entity_poly.pdbx_strand_id
1 'polypeptide(L)'
;LMAHLNRVADHQKMNMMSSENLAIVFAPSLMSSSYTDPLSCLAGAKFEQAVINRLIADYVTLFEGEDCVPSAPLTSSSASTTTSRSTTASSR
;
A
#
# COMPACT_ATOMS: atom_id res chain seq x y z
N LEU A 1 1.90 -2.37 -8.61
CA LEU A 1 1.57 -1.37 -9.65
C LEU A 1 1.43 0.04 -9.06
N MET A 2 0.52 0.28 -8.11
CA MET A 2 0.29 1.63 -7.55
C MET A 2 1.56 2.27 -6.96
N ALA A 3 2.40 1.48 -6.28
CA ALA A 3 3.74 1.92 -5.85
C ALA A 3 4.59 2.53 -6.98
N HIS A 4 4.56 1.92 -8.18
CA HIS A 4 5.32 2.42 -9.32
C HIS A 4 4.72 3.70 -9.88
N LEU A 5 3.39 3.74 -10.04
CA LEU A 5 2.70 4.94 -10.54
C LEU A 5 2.85 6.12 -9.58
N ASN A 6 2.85 5.87 -8.27
CA ASN A 6 3.12 6.87 -7.25
C ASN A 6 4.54 7.46 -7.43
N ARG A 7 5.58 6.62 -7.58
CA ARG A 7 6.94 7.08 -7.88
C ARG A 7 7.06 7.82 -9.20
N VAL A 8 6.28 7.45 -10.23
CA VAL A 8 6.24 8.19 -11.51
C VAL A 8 5.64 9.58 -11.29
N ALA A 9 4.56 9.68 -10.50
CA ALA A 9 3.93 10.95 -10.15
C ALA A 9 4.84 11.88 -9.34
N ASP A 10 5.72 11.34 -8.48
CA ASP A 10 6.72 12.14 -7.75
C ASP A 10 7.70 12.86 -8.68
N HIS A 11 7.93 12.30 -9.88
CA HIS A 11 8.81 12.88 -10.91
C HIS A 11 8.05 13.73 -11.93
N GLN A 12 6.84 14.22 -11.60
CA GLN A 12 6.00 15.02 -12.51
C GLN A 12 6.71 16.24 -13.10
N LYS A 13 7.69 16.82 -12.41
CA LYS A 13 8.48 17.96 -12.93
C LYS A 13 9.31 17.61 -14.16
N MET A 14 9.70 16.35 -14.31
CA MET A 14 10.53 15.85 -15.42
C MET A 14 9.70 15.16 -16.49
N ASN A 15 8.70 14.36 -16.09
CA ASN A 15 7.90 13.55 -17.02
C ASN A 15 6.53 14.16 -17.36
N MET A 16 6.13 15.26 -16.71
CA MET A 16 4.84 15.94 -16.90
C MET A 16 3.60 15.07 -16.57
N MET A 17 3.77 14.01 -15.79
CA MET A 17 2.71 13.07 -15.43
C MET A 17 2.36 13.20 -13.95
N SER A 18 1.29 13.94 -13.65
CA SER A 18 0.64 13.93 -12.34
C SER A 18 -0.12 12.62 -12.11
N SER A 19 -0.52 12.35 -10.86
CA SER A 19 -1.38 11.20 -10.54
C SER A 19 -2.72 11.26 -11.31
N GLU A 20 -3.23 12.46 -11.56
CA GLU A 20 -4.45 12.68 -12.35
C GLU A 20 -4.26 12.31 -13.82
N ASN A 21 -3.14 12.72 -14.43
CA ASN A 21 -2.80 12.36 -15.81
C ASN A 21 -2.65 10.84 -15.95
N LEU A 22 -1.98 10.20 -14.98
CA LEU A 22 -1.83 8.75 -14.95
C LEU A 22 -3.19 8.06 -14.80
N ALA A 23 -4.08 8.59 -13.96
CA ALA A 23 -5.41 8.02 -13.79
C ALA A 23 -6.25 8.05 -15.07
N ILE A 24 -6.18 9.11 -15.88
CA ILE A 24 -6.86 9.19 -17.19
C ILE A 24 -6.39 8.06 -18.10
N VAL A 25 -5.07 7.84 -18.17
CA VAL A 25 -4.46 6.85 -19.07
C VAL A 25 -4.75 5.42 -18.61
N PHE A 26 -4.66 5.17 -17.30
CA PHE A 26 -4.72 3.82 -16.77
C PHE A 26 -6.14 3.36 -16.37
N ALA A 27 -7.08 4.26 -16.07
CA ALA A 27 -8.43 3.86 -15.67
C ALA A 27 -9.11 2.90 -16.66
N PRO A 28 -9.13 3.15 -17.99
CA PRO A 28 -9.75 2.23 -18.94
C PRO A 28 -9.07 0.86 -19.06
N SER A 29 -7.80 0.76 -18.66
CA SER A 29 -7.03 -0.50 -18.72
C SER A 29 -7.10 -1.31 -17.42
N LEU A 30 -7.32 -0.63 -16.29
CA LEU A 30 -7.37 -1.25 -14.97
C LEU A 30 -8.77 -1.55 -14.49
N MET A 31 -9.76 -0.80 -14.98
CA MET A 31 -11.16 -0.96 -14.64
C MET A 31 -11.94 -1.29 -15.91
N SER A 32 -12.81 -2.29 -15.79
CA SER A 32 -13.78 -2.62 -16.82
C SER A 32 -15.14 -2.59 -16.16
N SER A 33 -16.01 -1.71 -16.65
CA SER A 33 -17.39 -1.62 -16.19
C SER A 33 -18.32 -2.40 -17.11
N SER A 34 -19.34 -3.01 -16.50
CA SER A 34 -20.40 -3.74 -17.19
C SER A 34 -21.51 -2.84 -17.72
N TYR A 35 -21.31 -1.52 -17.75
CA TYR A 35 -22.33 -0.57 -18.17
C TYR A 35 -22.68 -0.79 -19.64
N THR A 36 -23.97 -0.85 -19.93
CA THR A 36 -24.47 -1.05 -21.30
C THR A 36 -25.04 0.23 -21.90
N ASP A 37 -25.51 1.16 -21.05
CA ASP A 37 -26.06 2.44 -21.50
C ASP A 37 -24.96 3.52 -21.55
N PRO A 38 -24.94 4.35 -22.61
CA PRO A 38 -23.87 5.34 -22.79
C PRO A 38 -23.74 6.37 -21.67
N LEU A 39 -24.84 6.73 -21.01
CA LEU A 39 -24.84 7.72 -19.93
C LEU A 39 -24.19 7.16 -18.65
N SER A 40 -24.47 5.91 -18.28
CA SER A 40 -23.81 5.23 -17.17
C SER A 40 -22.36 4.93 -17.48
N CYS A 41 -22.01 4.58 -18.72
CA CYS A 41 -20.60 4.47 -19.12
C CYS A 41 -19.84 5.79 -18.90
N LEU A 42 -20.44 6.91 -19.33
CA LEU A 42 -19.84 8.24 -19.17
C LEU A 42 -19.73 8.65 -17.70
N ALA A 43 -20.75 8.37 -16.89
CA ALA A 43 -20.71 8.65 -15.45
C ALA A 43 -19.68 7.76 -14.74
N GLY A 44 -19.66 6.47 -15.08
CA GLY A 44 -18.74 5.46 -14.57
C GLY A 44 -17.29 5.81 -14.81
N ALA A 45 -16.94 6.24 -16.03
CA ALA A 45 -15.57 6.62 -16.39
C ALA A 45 -14.97 7.69 -15.47
N LYS A 46 -15.79 8.65 -15.00
CA LYS A 46 -15.35 9.68 -14.04
C LYS A 46 -15.00 9.08 -12.68
N PHE A 47 -15.81 8.13 -12.22
CA PHE A 47 -15.56 7.44 -10.96
C PHE A 47 -14.35 6.50 -11.06
N GLU A 48 -14.22 5.77 -12.16
CA GLU A 48 -13.06 4.92 -12.44
C GLU A 48 -11.76 5.72 -12.38
N GLN A 49 -11.71 6.85 -13.09
CA GLN A 49 -10.58 7.78 -13.03
C GLN A 49 -10.32 8.29 -11.61
N ALA A 50 -11.37 8.71 -10.88
CA ALA A 50 -11.22 9.22 -9.52
C ALA A 50 -10.66 8.17 -8.54
N VAL A 51 -11.12 6.92 -8.67
CA VAL A 51 -10.63 5.78 -7.87
C VAL A 51 -9.15 5.54 -8.16
N ILE A 52 -8.75 5.44 -9.43
CA ILE A 52 -7.34 5.22 -9.78
C ILE A 52 -6.46 6.38 -9.31
N ASN A 53 -6.90 7.63 -9.49
CA ASN A 53 -6.14 8.79 -9.00
C ASN A 53 -5.91 8.69 -7.48
N ARG A 54 -6.94 8.31 -6.72
CA ARG A 54 -6.84 8.14 -5.28
C ARG A 54 -5.89 7.01 -4.88
N LEU A 55 -5.97 5.86 -5.55
CA LEU A 55 -5.08 4.73 -5.32
C LEU A 55 -3.60 5.06 -5.57
N ILE A 56 -3.33 5.96 -6.53
CA ILE A 56 -1.96 6.44 -6.82
C ILE A 56 -1.51 7.47 -5.80
N ALA A 57 -2.32 8.49 -5.51
CA ALA A 57 -1.95 9.61 -4.63
C ALA A 57 -1.78 9.17 -3.18
N ASP A 58 -2.68 8.32 -2.69
CA ASP A 58 -2.73 7.86 -1.30
C ASP A 58 -2.10 6.46 -1.15
N TYR A 59 -1.22 6.07 -2.07
CA TYR A 59 -0.63 4.73 -2.07
C TYR A 59 0.02 4.37 -0.71
N VAL A 60 0.79 5.30 -0.14
CA VAL A 60 1.50 5.09 1.14
C VAL A 60 0.52 4.83 2.29
N THR A 61 -0.55 5.62 2.39
CA THR A 61 -1.52 5.48 3.48
C THR A 61 -2.41 4.24 3.33
N LEU A 62 -2.74 3.86 2.09
CA LEU A 62 -3.62 2.74 1.79
C LEU A 62 -2.92 1.37 1.85
N PHE A 63 -1.63 1.31 1.51
CA PHE A 63 -0.91 0.04 1.32
C PHE A 63 0.35 -0.11 2.18
N GLU A 64 0.97 0.98 2.63
CA GLU A 64 2.20 0.97 3.46
C GLU A 64 1.91 1.38 4.91
N GLY A 65 0.68 1.14 5.37
CA GLY A 65 0.11 1.60 6.64
C GLY A 65 1.09 1.56 7.83
N GLU A 66 0.87 2.48 8.77
CA GLU A 66 1.64 2.72 9.99
C GLU A 66 2.14 1.43 10.69
N ASP A 67 3.31 0.94 10.33
CA ASP A 67 4.15 0.09 11.19
C ASP A 67 4.94 0.94 12.22
N CYS A 68 4.44 2.14 12.56
CA CYS A 68 4.92 2.84 13.74
C CYS A 68 4.06 2.45 14.94
N VAL A 69 4.14 1.18 15.34
CA VAL A 69 3.88 0.84 16.73
C VAL A 69 4.93 1.61 17.52
N PRO A 70 4.58 2.58 18.38
CA PRO A 70 5.55 3.23 19.25
C PRO A 70 6.15 2.10 20.08
N SER A 71 7.43 1.81 19.87
CA SER A 71 8.15 0.78 20.61
C SER A 71 7.92 1.04 22.09
N ALA A 72 7.21 0.12 22.76
CA ALA A 72 7.04 0.17 24.20
C ALA A 72 8.44 0.35 24.81
N PRO A 73 8.63 1.27 25.78
CA PRO A 73 9.93 1.48 26.38
C PRO A 73 10.37 0.15 27.01
N LEU A 74 11.44 -0.44 26.45
CA LEU A 74 12.13 -1.58 27.04
C LEU A 74 12.68 -1.10 28.39
N THR A 75 11.91 -1.33 29.45
CA THR A 75 12.37 -1.11 30.81
C THR A 75 13.49 -2.10 31.06
N SER A 76 14.71 -1.58 31.12
CA SER A 76 15.89 -2.26 31.62
C SER A 76 15.61 -2.82 33.02
N SER A 77 15.51 -4.14 33.13
CA SER A 77 15.55 -4.85 34.41
C SER A 77 16.51 -6.02 34.31
N SER A 78 17.77 -5.72 34.61
CA SER A 78 18.78 -6.69 34.98
C SER A 78 18.32 -7.49 36.21
N ALA A 79 18.30 -8.81 36.12
CA ALA A 79 18.46 -9.68 37.29
C ALA A 79 18.90 -11.08 36.85
N SER A 80 20.20 -11.33 37.01
CA SER A 80 20.82 -12.65 37.03
C SER A 80 20.22 -13.50 38.15
N THR A 81 19.85 -14.76 37.91
CA THR A 81 19.92 -15.82 38.94
C THR A 81 20.11 -17.19 38.27
N THR A 82 21.25 -17.78 38.61
CA THR A 82 21.72 -19.15 38.43
C THR A 82 20.74 -20.21 38.96
N THR A 83 20.61 -21.39 38.30
CA THR A 83 20.57 -22.74 38.95
C THR A 83 20.48 -23.88 37.91
N SER A 84 21.58 -24.63 37.82
CA SER A 84 21.81 -26.08 37.65
C SER A 84 20.81 -27.04 36.97
N ARG A 85 21.27 -27.61 35.85
CA ARG A 85 21.40 -29.05 35.46
C ARG A 85 20.27 -30.04 35.80
N SER A 86 19.75 -30.72 34.77
CA SER A 86 19.43 -32.16 34.79
C SER A 86 19.39 -32.74 33.37
N THR A 87 20.22 -33.76 33.15
CA THR A 87 20.34 -34.59 31.96
C THR A 87 19.34 -35.75 32.01
N THR A 88 18.76 -36.16 30.87
CA THR A 88 18.70 -37.58 30.45
C THR A 88 18.09 -37.71 29.05
N ALA A 89 18.72 -38.60 28.28
CA ALA A 89 18.42 -38.98 26.91
C ALA A 89 17.14 -39.82 26.78
N SER A 90 16.53 -39.82 25.59
CA SER A 90 16.19 -41.08 24.93
C SER A 90 15.82 -40.83 23.45
N SER A 91 16.63 -41.39 22.55
CA SER A 91 16.31 -41.57 21.14
C SER A 91 16.16 -43.06 20.88
N ARG A 92 14.97 -43.47 20.42
CA ARG A 92 14.75 -44.53 19.41
C ARG A 92 13.26 -44.71 19.18
#